data_AF-A0A9R0Z3A2-F1
#
_entry.id   AF-A0A9R0Z3A2-F1
#
_cell.length_a   1.000
_cell.length_b   1.000
_cell.length_c   1.000
_cell.angle_alpha   90.00
_cell.angle_beta   90.00
_cell.angle_gamma   90.00
#
_symmetry.space_group_name_H-M   'P 1'
#
loop_
_entity.id
_entity.type
_entity.pdbx_description
1 polymer ?
#
loop_
_entity_poly.entity_id
_entity_poly.type
_entity_poly.pdbx_seq_one_letter_code
_entity_poly.pdbx_strand_id
1 'polypeptide(L)'
;MLSYTKKIDTLVTNPGISLEEILFSVIGHSDFDASPDLILTEDINGVNAGLFFIRRSKWSERFLDTWWNHTSFVQFGSTKSGDNAALKHIVDHLSPEETQAHVRIAKMQCLFNSYPWVATWKSVHRLIFHPSTTWKGAYSDGDFMVHFAGLNDKRGWTSRILREKTHR
;
A
#
# COMPACT_ATOMS: atom_id res chain seq x y z
N MET A 1 -28.37 -15.31 -10.60
CA MET A 1 -27.11 -15.98 -10.21
C MET A 1 -26.08 -14.90 -9.92
N LEU A 2 -25.95 -14.48 -8.65
CA LEU A 2 -24.96 -13.46 -8.24
C LEU A 2 -23.62 -14.17 -7.98
N SER A 3 -22.71 -14.11 -8.95
CA SER A 3 -21.33 -14.56 -8.76
C SER A 3 -20.59 -13.53 -7.91
N TYR A 4 -20.62 -13.70 -6.59
CA TYR A 4 -19.74 -12.98 -5.67
C TYR A 4 -18.32 -13.56 -5.78
N THR A 5 -17.55 -13.09 -6.77
CA THR A 5 -16.10 -13.31 -6.78
C THR A 5 -15.46 -12.22 -5.94
N LYS A 6 -15.05 -12.56 -4.71
CA LYS A 6 -14.15 -11.75 -3.88
C LYS A 6 -12.90 -11.45 -4.71
N LYS A 7 -12.81 -10.24 -5.28
CA LYS A 7 -11.64 -9.78 -6.01
C LYS A 7 -10.52 -9.64 -4.97
N ILE A 8 -9.55 -10.54 -5.02
CA ILE A 8 -8.31 -10.38 -4.28
C ILE A 8 -7.53 -9.31 -5.04
N ASP A 9 -7.21 -8.22 -4.34
CA ASP A 9 -6.61 -7.03 -4.94
C ASP A 9 -5.10 -7.07 -4.87
N THR A 10 -4.52 -8.13 -4.32
CA THR A 10 -3.09 -8.27 -4.08
C THR A 10 -2.59 -9.65 -4.46
N LEU A 11 -1.31 -9.76 -4.82
CA LEU A 11 -0.64 -11.03 -5.12
C LEU A 11 0.73 -11.02 -4.46
N VAL A 12 0.99 -11.99 -3.58
CA VAL A 12 2.34 -12.27 -3.09
C VAL A 12 3.14 -12.84 -4.26
N THR A 13 4.20 -12.16 -4.65
CA THR A 13 5.06 -12.53 -5.76
C THR A 13 6.34 -13.19 -5.28
N ASN A 14 6.88 -12.83 -4.11
CA ASN A 14 8.11 -13.41 -3.59
C ASN A 14 7.92 -13.96 -2.17
N PRO A 15 7.38 -15.19 -2.02
CA PRO A 15 7.11 -15.78 -0.72
C PRO A 15 8.38 -16.21 0.05
N GLY A 16 9.56 -16.13 -0.59
CA GLY A 16 10.84 -16.37 0.08
C GLY A 16 11.30 -15.21 0.96
N ILE A 17 10.72 -14.01 0.78
CA ILE A 17 10.96 -12.85 1.65
C ILE A 17 9.99 -12.94 2.83
N SER A 18 10.53 -12.93 4.04
CA SER A 18 9.75 -12.91 5.27
C SER A 18 9.21 -11.51 5.58
N LEU A 19 8.13 -11.43 6.37
CA LEU A 19 7.59 -10.14 6.80
C LEU A 19 8.59 -9.41 7.72
N GLU A 20 9.37 -10.16 8.50
CA GLU A 20 10.41 -9.67 9.38
C GLU A 20 11.53 -8.96 8.60
N GLU A 21 11.95 -9.51 7.45
CA GLU A 21 12.93 -8.86 6.57
C GLU A 21 12.40 -7.55 5.96
N ILE A 22 11.11 -7.50 5.62
CA ILE A 22 10.47 -6.28 5.14
C ILE A 22 10.44 -5.24 6.25
N LEU A 23 10.00 -5.62 7.46
CA LEU A 23 9.95 -4.74 8.62
C LEU A 23 11.34 -4.21 8.96
N PHE A 24 12.34 -5.09 9.03
CA PHE A 24 13.74 -4.74 9.28
C PHE A 24 14.26 -3.73 8.24
N SER A 25 13.92 -3.92 6.96
CA SER A 25 14.29 -3.00 5.88
C SER A 25 13.68 -1.59 6.03
N VAL A 26 12.55 -1.47 6.73
CA VAL A 26 11.85 -0.19 6.96
C VAL A 26 12.32 0.48 8.26
N ILE A 27 12.48 -0.28 9.34
CA ILE A 27 12.75 0.26 10.69
C ILE A 27 14.25 0.26 11.05
N GLY A 28 15.05 -0.60 10.43
CA GLY A 28 16.50 -0.69 10.63
C GLY A 28 16.97 -1.43 11.89
N HIS A 29 16.04 -2.04 12.65
CA HIS A 29 16.34 -2.84 13.84
C HIS A 29 15.31 -3.97 14.01
N SER A 30 15.57 -4.90 14.93
CA SER A 30 14.67 -6.01 15.26
C SER A 30 13.92 -5.84 16.58
N ASP A 31 14.10 -4.71 17.26
CA ASP A 31 13.34 -4.37 18.47
C ASP A 31 11.90 -3.96 18.12
N PHE A 32 10.96 -4.89 18.26
CA PHE A 32 9.54 -4.66 18.01
C PHE A 32 8.84 -3.78 19.06
N ASP A 33 9.41 -3.64 20.26
CA ASP A 33 8.85 -2.81 21.32
C ASP A 33 9.16 -1.34 21.06
N ALA A 34 10.36 -1.04 20.55
CA ALA A 34 10.79 0.28 20.08
C ALA A 34 10.29 0.64 18.66
N SER A 35 9.59 -0.28 17.99
CA SER A 35 9.09 -0.07 16.63
C SER A 35 7.87 0.85 16.57
N PRO A 36 7.67 1.57 15.45
CA PRO A 36 6.46 2.35 15.20
C PRO A 36 5.22 1.44 15.21
N ASP A 37 4.06 2.02 15.53
CA ASP A 37 2.80 1.29 15.58
C ASP A 37 2.17 1.09 14.20
N LEU A 38 2.37 2.02 13.27
CA LEU A 38 1.81 1.99 11.92
C LEU A 38 2.91 2.21 10.89
N ILE A 39 3.05 1.27 9.95
CA ILE A 39 3.97 1.37 8.82
C ILE A 39 3.16 1.42 7.53
N LEU A 40 3.32 2.52 6.80
CA LEU A 40 2.63 2.81 5.54
C LEU A 40 3.63 2.90 4.39
N THR A 41 3.13 2.78 3.17
CA THR A 41 3.82 3.26 1.97
C THR A 41 3.20 4.53 1.46
N GLU A 42 3.99 5.36 0.78
CA GLU A 42 3.51 6.57 0.13
C GLU A 42 3.80 6.55 -1.37
N ASP A 43 2.76 6.80 -2.16
CA ASP A 43 2.85 7.00 -3.61
C ASP A 43 2.70 8.49 -3.96
N ILE A 44 2.61 8.83 -5.24
CA ILE A 44 2.44 10.22 -5.69
C ILE A 44 1.13 10.89 -5.20
N ASN A 45 0.17 10.11 -4.70
CA ASN A 45 -1.09 10.56 -4.16
C ASN A 45 -1.07 10.59 -2.62
N GLY A 46 0.07 10.36 -1.97
CA GLY A 46 0.21 10.27 -0.52
C GLY A 46 0.15 8.83 0.00
N VAL A 47 -0.15 8.68 1.30
CA VAL A 47 -0.21 7.36 1.94
C VAL A 47 -1.30 6.46 1.36
N ASN A 48 -1.12 5.15 1.48
CA ASN A 48 -2.01 4.15 0.91
C ASN A 48 -2.51 3.15 1.97
N ALA A 49 -3.83 2.95 2.04
CA ALA A 49 -4.51 2.02 2.95
C ALA A 49 -4.57 0.57 2.46
N GLY A 50 -4.12 0.28 1.24
CA GLY A 50 -4.25 -1.05 0.66
C GLY A 50 -3.35 -2.09 1.32
N LEU A 51 -2.12 -1.71 1.65
CA LEU A 51 -1.14 -2.57 2.30
C LEU A 51 -0.35 -1.74 3.32
N PHE A 52 -0.39 -2.19 4.57
CA PHE A 52 0.25 -1.56 5.71
C PHE A 52 0.57 -2.60 6.78
N PHE A 53 1.51 -2.28 7.67
CA PHE A 53 1.71 -3.04 8.90
C PHE A 53 1.18 -2.23 10.07
N ILE A 54 0.50 -2.91 10.99
CA ILE A 54 0.06 -2.31 12.25
C ILE A 54 0.43 -3.24 13.40
N ARG A 55 1.14 -2.69 14.39
CA ARG A 55 1.50 -3.41 15.61
C ARG A 55 0.33 -3.36 16.58
N ARG A 56 0.13 -4.41 17.38
CA ARG A 56 -0.87 -4.38 18.45
C ARG A 56 -0.37 -3.49 19.60
N SER A 57 -1.02 -2.36 19.81
CA SER A 57 -0.78 -1.46 20.94
C SER A 57 -2.04 -0.67 21.28
N LYS A 58 -2.03 0.01 22.44
CA LYS A 58 -3.11 0.93 22.82
C LYS A 58 -3.26 2.09 21.83
N TRP A 59 -2.18 2.50 21.18
CA TRP A 59 -2.24 3.53 20.14
C TRP A 59 -2.97 3.00 18.92
N SER A 60 -2.60 1.82 18.44
CA SER A 60 -3.23 1.18 17.28
C SER A 60 -4.73 0.93 17.48
N GLU A 61 -5.15 0.53 18.69
CA GLU A 61 -6.57 0.36 19.03
C GLU A 61 -7.35 1.68 18.88
N ARG A 62 -6.82 2.78 19.41
CA ARG A 62 -7.44 4.11 19.28
C ARG A 62 -7.44 4.62 17.85
N PHE A 63 -6.34 4.40 17.14
CA PHE A 63 -6.20 4.77 15.74
C PHE A 63 -7.22 4.04 14.87
N LEU A 64 -7.34 2.71 15.02
CA LEU A 64 -8.30 1.89 14.29
C LEU A 64 -9.75 2.26 14.63
N ASP A 65 -10.07 2.55 15.89
CA ASP A 65 -11.40 3.02 16.29
C ASP A 65 -11.74 4.37 15.64
N THR A 66 -10.81 5.32 15.67
CA THR A 66 -10.96 6.62 14.99
C THR A 66 -11.16 6.44 13.48
N TRP A 67 -10.35 5.59 12.85
CA TRP A 67 -10.43 5.33 11.42
C TRP A 67 -11.75 4.67 11.02
N TRP A 68 -12.21 3.68 11.80
CA TRP A 68 -13.50 3.03 11.61
C TRP A 68 -14.67 4.00 11.72
N ASN A 69 -14.61 4.94 12.67
CA ASN A 69 -15.67 5.90 12.94
C ASN A 69 -15.69 7.09 11.95
N HIS A 70 -14.70 7.21 11.06
CA HIS A 70 -14.64 8.25 10.01
C HIS A 70 -15.57 7.97 8.82
N THR A 71 -16.85 7.76 9.12
CA THR A 71 -17.89 7.40 8.15
C THR A 71 -18.23 8.51 7.15
N SER A 72 -17.88 9.78 7.46
CA SER A 72 -18.02 10.91 6.55
C SER A 72 -17.22 10.78 5.25
N PHE A 73 -16.19 9.94 5.23
CA PHE A 73 -15.40 9.65 4.04
C PHE A 73 -16.00 8.55 3.15
N VAL A 74 -17.04 7.85 3.62
CA VAL A 74 -17.74 6.82 2.84
C VAL A 74 -18.63 7.48 1.79
N GLN A 75 -18.28 7.30 0.51
CA GLN A 75 -19.00 7.89 -0.62
C GLN A 75 -19.67 6.80 -1.45
N PHE A 76 -20.99 6.64 -1.29
CA PHE A 76 -21.76 5.70 -2.11
C PHE A 76 -21.74 6.13 -3.59
N GLY A 77 -21.49 5.17 -4.49
CA GLY A 77 -21.43 5.43 -5.94
C GLY A 77 -20.11 6.04 -6.44
N SER A 78 -19.15 6.31 -5.55
CA SER A 78 -17.81 6.77 -5.91
C SER A 78 -16.88 5.59 -6.18
N THR A 79 -15.92 5.75 -7.09
CA THR A 79 -14.80 4.82 -7.29
C THR A 79 -13.62 5.12 -6.37
N LYS A 80 -13.70 6.19 -5.56
CA LYS A 80 -12.68 6.55 -4.58
C LYS A 80 -12.83 5.71 -3.32
N SER A 81 -11.69 5.25 -2.79
CA SER A 81 -11.62 4.53 -1.52
C SER A 81 -11.77 5.54 -0.37
N GLY A 82 -12.89 5.42 0.36
CA GLY A 82 -13.20 6.28 1.51
C GLY A 82 -12.30 5.97 2.70
N ASP A 83 -11.95 4.70 2.90
CA ASP A 83 -10.97 4.25 3.89
C ASP A 83 -9.58 4.88 3.65
N ASN A 84 -9.09 4.92 2.41
CA ASN A 84 -7.83 5.59 2.09
C ASN A 84 -7.90 7.12 2.28
N ALA A 85 -9.06 7.72 1.99
CA ALA A 85 -9.26 9.15 2.21
C ALA A 85 -9.28 9.49 3.71
N ALA A 86 -9.94 8.67 4.53
CA ALA A 86 -9.95 8.80 5.98
C ALA A 86 -8.55 8.59 6.58
N LEU A 87 -7.79 7.60 6.10
CA LEU A 87 -6.41 7.35 6.52
C LEU A 87 -5.53 8.58 6.30
N LYS A 88 -5.56 9.14 5.08
CA LYS A 88 -4.80 10.36 4.75
C LYS A 88 -5.17 11.50 5.69
N HIS A 89 -6.46 11.72 5.87
CA HIS A 89 -6.94 12.78 6.76
C HIS A 89 -6.43 12.58 8.19
N ILE A 90 -6.52 11.38 8.76
CA ILE A 90 -6.04 11.13 10.12
C ILE A 90 -4.52 11.35 10.21
N VAL A 91 -3.75 10.76 9.29
CA VAL A 91 -2.27 10.90 9.27
C VAL A 91 -1.83 12.36 9.12
N ASP A 92 -2.49 13.13 8.25
CA ASP A 92 -2.20 14.55 8.02
C ASP A 92 -2.51 15.44 9.26
N HIS A 93 -3.35 14.96 10.19
CA HIS A 93 -3.77 15.69 11.39
C HIS A 93 -3.13 15.17 12.69
N LEU A 94 -2.24 14.17 12.62
CA LEU A 94 -1.46 13.75 13.78
C LEU A 94 -0.47 14.85 14.18
N SER A 95 -0.17 14.96 15.48
CA SER A 95 0.89 15.88 15.92
C SER A 95 2.26 15.41 15.39
N PRO A 96 3.26 16.30 15.27
CA PRO A 96 4.60 15.89 14.89
C PRO A 96 5.19 14.83 15.84
N GLU A 97 4.94 14.95 17.13
CA GLU A 97 5.40 14.02 18.15
C GLU A 97 4.73 12.65 18.00
N GLU A 98 3.41 12.64 17.76
CA GLU A 98 2.64 11.42 17.55
C GLU A 98 3.05 10.72 16.25
N THR A 99 3.25 11.49 15.18
CA THR A 99 3.74 10.99 13.89
C THR A 99 5.12 10.36 14.06
N GLN A 100 6.05 11.03 14.74
CA GLN A 100 7.41 10.54 14.95
C GLN A 100 7.44 9.27 15.81
N ALA A 101 6.58 9.16 16.81
CA ALA A 101 6.53 8.02 17.72
C ALA A 101 5.82 6.81 17.11
N HIS A 102 4.75 7.02 16.34
CA HIS A 102 3.82 5.95 15.99
C HIS A 102 3.77 5.62 14.50
N VAL A 103 4.16 6.54 13.62
CA VAL A 103 4.01 6.35 12.17
C VAL A 103 5.35 6.30 11.46
N ARG A 104 5.52 5.30 10.60
CA ARG A 104 6.67 5.21 9.70
C ARG A 104 6.21 5.05 8.27
N ILE A 105 6.70 5.94 7.41
CA ILE A 105 6.53 5.81 5.96
C ILE A 105 7.76 5.08 5.40
N ALA A 106 7.52 3.92 4.78
CA ALA A 106 8.57 3.19 4.09
C ALA A 106 9.12 4.03 2.93
N LYS A 107 10.45 4.18 2.88
CA LYS A 107 11.13 4.98 1.85
C LYS A 107 10.83 4.48 0.43
N MET A 108 10.69 3.16 0.27
CA MET A 108 10.41 2.51 -0.99
C MET A 108 9.08 1.79 -0.91
N GLN A 109 8.11 2.27 -1.68
CA GLN A 109 6.78 1.67 -1.74
C GLN A 109 6.82 0.21 -2.24
N CYS A 110 7.74 -0.13 -3.15
CA CYS A 110 7.83 -1.47 -3.72
C CYS A 110 8.28 -2.56 -2.74
N LEU A 111 8.65 -2.20 -1.51
CA LEU A 111 8.95 -3.18 -0.46
C LEU A 111 7.75 -4.09 -0.17
N PHE A 112 6.53 -3.55 -0.19
CA PHE A 112 5.34 -4.35 0.10
C PHE A 112 4.05 -3.80 -0.51
N ASN A 113 4.07 -2.76 -1.34
CA ASN A 113 2.87 -2.19 -1.96
C ASN A 113 3.13 -1.73 -3.41
N SER A 114 3.74 -2.58 -4.24
CA SER A 114 4.02 -2.28 -5.64
C SER A 114 2.74 -2.24 -6.49
N TYR A 115 2.70 -1.39 -7.52
CA TYR A 115 1.62 -1.33 -8.49
C TYR A 115 2.07 -1.82 -9.87
N PRO A 116 1.20 -2.52 -10.64
CA PRO A 116 1.46 -2.73 -12.04
C PRO A 116 1.56 -1.40 -12.78
N TRP A 117 2.58 -1.24 -13.60
CA TRP A 117 2.65 -0.09 -14.48
C TRP A 117 1.70 -0.26 -15.66
N VAL A 118 0.85 0.75 -15.88
CA VAL A 118 -0.11 0.76 -16.99
C VAL A 118 0.09 2.02 -17.82
N ALA A 119 0.13 1.86 -19.13
CA ALA A 119 0.16 2.96 -20.09
C ALA A 119 -1.20 3.68 -20.11
N THR A 120 -1.33 4.68 -19.24
CA THR A 120 -2.46 5.63 -19.25
C THR A 120 -1.94 7.01 -19.65
N TRP A 121 -2.83 7.92 -20.06
CA TRP A 121 -2.41 9.30 -20.34
C TRP A 121 -1.68 9.96 -19.15
N LYS A 122 -2.13 9.68 -17.92
CA LYS A 122 -1.45 10.15 -16.70
C LYS A 122 -0.05 9.56 -16.57
N SER A 123 0.10 8.26 -16.81
CA SER A 123 1.40 7.57 -16.73
C SER A 123 2.37 8.06 -17.82
N VAL A 124 1.89 8.29 -19.05
CA VAL A 124 2.69 8.82 -20.17
C VAL A 124 3.10 10.27 -19.92
N HIS A 125 2.16 11.12 -19.49
CA HIS A 125 2.48 12.49 -19.09
C HIS A 125 3.54 12.50 -17.98
N ARG A 126 3.42 11.62 -16.99
CA ARG A 126 4.41 11.49 -15.92
C ARG A 126 5.78 11.04 -16.45
N LEU A 127 5.80 10.07 -17.36
CA LEU A 127 7.04 9.62 -18.00
C LEU A 127 7.80 10.76 -18.69
N ILE A 128 7.06 11.68 -19.33
CA ILE A 128 7.65 12.81 -20.07
C ILE A 128 8.10 13.93 -19.11
N PHE A 129 7.24 14.33 -18.16
CA PHE A 129 7.46 15.55 -17.37
C PHE A 129 8.02 15.31 -15.97
N HIS A 130 7.92 14.09 -15.45
CA HIS A 130 8.39 13.71 -14.11
C HIS A 130 9.07 12.33 -14.12
N PRO A 131 10.14 12.14 -14.91
CA PRO A 131 10.77 10.84 -15.09
C PRO A 131 11.30 10.24 -13.78
N SER A 132 11.79 11.07 -12.85
CA SER A 132 12.33 10.64 -11.56
C SER A 132 11.30 9.98 -10.63
N THR A 133 10.02 10.31 -10.76
CA THR A 133 8.94 9.73 -9.93
C THR A 133 8.08 8.73 -10.70
N THR A 134 8.33 8.54 -12.00
CA THR A 134 7.51 7.68 -12.86
C THR A 134 7.49 6.23 -12.40
N TRP A 135 8.63 5.77 -11.89
CA TRP A 135 8.85 4.40 -11.43
C TRP A 135 8.66 4.23 -9.93
N LYS A 136 8.32 5.31 -9.18
CA LYS A 136 8.08 5.22 -7.73
C LYS A 136 6.91 4.26 -7.48
N GLY A 137 7.19 3.13 -6.83
CA GLY A 137 6.21 2.11 -6.50
C GLY A 137 5.75 1.24 -7.68
N ALA A 138 6.38 1.35 -8.85
CA ALA A 138 6.09 0.44 -9.96
C ALA A 138 6.65 -0.96 -9.65
N TYR A 139 5.87 -1.99 -9.92
CA TYR A 139 6.26 -3.38 -9.74
C TYR A 139 7.46 -3.74 -10.62
N SER A 140 8.45 -4.36 -9.98
CA SER A 140 9.52 -5.09 -10.64
C SER A 140 9.48 -6.55 -10.19
N ASP A 141 10.00 -7.44 -11.03
CA ASP A 141 10.30 -8.79 -10.56
C ASP A 141 11.32 -8.73 -9.40
N GLY A 142 11.12 -9.59 -8.41
CA GLY A 142 11.81 -9.55 -7.12
C GLY A 142 10.99 -8.91 -5.99
N ASP A 143 10.05 -8.02 -6.32
CA ASP A 143 9.18 -7.38 -5.32
C ASP A 143 8.36 -8.41 -4.53
N PHE A 144 8.09 -8.10 -3.27
CA PHE A 144 7.37 -9.00 -2.36
C PHE A 144 5.92 -9.24 -2.77
N MET A 145 5.21 -8.15 -3.09
CA MET A 145 3.78 -8.17 -3.36
C MET A 145 3.40 -7.09 -4.38
N VAL A 146 2.40 -7.39 -5.19
CA VAL A 146 1.75 -6.43 -6.07
C VAL A 146 0.32 -6.14 -5.63
N HIS A 147 -0.11 -4.90 -5.80
CA HIS A 147 -1.44 -4.39 -5.49
C HIS A 147 -2.12 -3.91 -6.79
N PHE A 148 -3.26 -4.49 -7.13
CA PHE A 148 -4.05 -4.22 -8.32
C PHE A 148 -5.05 -3.06 -8.13
N ALA A 149 -4.66 -2.03 -7.38
CA ALA A 149 -5.50 -0.88 -7.06
C ALA A 149 -6.05 -0.22 -8.33
N GLY A 150 -7.38 -0.05 -8.39
CA GLY A 150 -8.04 0.62 -9.53
C GLY A 150 -8.03 -0.15 -10.86
N LEU A 151 -7.55 -1.40 -10.89
CA LEU A 151 -7.54 -2.22 -12.10
C LEU A 151 -8.83 -3.05 -12.23
N ASN A 152 -9.37 -3.13 -13.45
CA ASN A 152 -10.61 -3.86 -13.73
C ASN A 152 -10.38 -5.38 -13.85
N ASP A 153 -9.39 -5.80 -14.64
CA ASP A 153 -9.08 -7.20 -14.93
C ASP A 153 -7.97 -7.76 -14.01
N LYS A 154 -8.30 -7.86 -12.72
CA LYS A 154 -7.34 -8.35 -11.69
C LYS A 154 -6.88 -9.79 -11.95
N ARG A 155 -7.73 -10.62 -12.57
CA ARG A 155 -7.41 -12.02 -12.94
C ARG A 155 -6.42 -12.08 -14.09
N GLY A 156 -6.61 -11.28 -15.14
CA GLY A 156 -5.68 -11.19 -16.25
C GLY A 156 -4.31 -10.69 -15.80
N TRP A 157 -4.28 -9.68 -14.91
CA TRP A 157 -3.03 -9.20 -14.31
C TRP A 157 -2.32 -10.27 -13.47
N THR A 158 -3.06 -10.96 -12.60
CA THR A 158 -2.52 -12.08 -11.81
C THR A 158 -1.92 -13.15 -12.74
N SER A 159 -2.67 -13.56 -13.76
CA SER A 159 -2.23 -14.58 -14.72
C SER A 159 -1.00 -14.15 -15.51
N ARG A 160 -0.92 -12.87 -15.89
CA ARG A 160 0.25 -12.31 -16.58
C ARG A 160 1.50 -12.39 -15.71
N ILE A 161 1.43 -11.89 -14.47
CA ILE A 161 2.57 -11.89 -13.55
C ILE A 161 3.02 -13.32 -13.25
N LEU A 162 2.09 -14.24 -12.96
CA LEU A 162 2.44 -15.64 -12.70
C LEU A 162 3.10 -16.33 -13.90
N ARG A 163 2.66 -16.03 -15.14
CA ARG A 163 3.32 -16.55 -16.35
C ARG A 163 4.75 -16.02 -16.49
N GLU A 164 4.96 -14.72 -16.29
CA GLU A 164 6.30 -14.11 -16.33
C GLU A 164 7.26 -14.74 -15.30
N LYS A 165 6.74 -15.23 -14.16
CA LYS A 165 7.53 -15.98 -13.15
C LYS A 165 7.78 -17.44 -13.50
N THR A 166 6.87 -18.12 -14.20
CA THR A 166 6.96 -19.56 -14.50
C THR A 166 7.91 -19.85 -15.69
N HIS A 167 8.15 -18.86 -16.55
CA HIS A 167 9.05 -18.98 -17.70
C HIS A 167 10.52 -18.63 -17.37
N ARG A 168 10.93 -18.75 -16.10
CA ARG A 168 12.30 -18.60 -15.61
C ARG A 168 12.70 -19.84 -14.83
#